data_AF-A0A371RHF3-F1
#
_entry.id   AF-A0A371RHF3-F1
#
_cell.length_a   1.000
_cell.length_b   1.000
_cell.length_c   1.000
_cell.angle_alpha   90.00
_cell.angle_beta   90.00
_cell.angle_gamma   90.00
#
_symmetry.space_group_name_H-M   'P 1'
#
loop_
_entity.id
_entity.type
_entity.pdbx_description
1 polymer ?
#
loop_
_entity_poly.entity_id
_entity_poly.type
_entity_poly.pdbx_seq_one_letter_code
_entity_poly.pdbx_strand_id
1 'polypeptide(L)'
;MFVQHEEEHPAQETHGDHPGEELIEAVQHEDDPAAHDVPLLEDTSLWVLVAFLIVVGIALYAGVPKIVGGMFKKRADGVREQLDEARSLREEAQRMLADFQKRQREAEAEAEGIIDQAKRDAKIMAQEARTKMDEQLARRRKAAEERIARAEAQAISEIRGKTADLAVAAASSIIKDRMDTSAQSALIDKAIADVGNRLN
;
A
#
# COMPACT_ATOMS: atom_id res chain seq x y z
N MET A 1 -47.00 -46.83 -30.23
CA MET A 1 -45.96 -47.53 -29.46
C MET A 1 -46.47 -47.54 -28.03
N PHE A 2 -47.38 -48.46 -27.72
CA PHE A 2 -47.13 -49.83 -27.22
C PHE A 2 -46.89 -49.85 -25.70
N VAL A 3 -47.72 -50.69 -25.06
CA VAL A 3 -47.68 -51.25 -23.68
C VAL A 3 -48.33 -50.36 -22.60
N GLN A 4 -49.59 -50.59 -22.19
CA GLN A 4 -50.18 -51.66 -21.35
C GLN A 4 -49.79 -51.53 -19.86
N HIS A 5 -50.63 -51.70 -18.84
CA HIS A 5 -51.99 -52.21 -18.73
C HIS A 5 -52.60 -51.63 -17.44
N GLU A 6 -53.84 -51.20 -17.51
CA GLU A 6 -54.73 -51.09 -16.35
C GLU A 6 -55.21 -52.50 -16.01
N GLU A 7 -55.15 -52.91 -14.75
CA GLU A 7 -56.02 -53.99 -14.23
C GLU A 7 -56.41 -53.68 -12.78
N GLU A 8 -57.72 -53.45 -12.62
CA GLU A 8 -58.47 -53.66 -11.39
C GLU A 8 -58.36 -55.13 -10.95
N HIS A 9 -58.32 -55.36 -9.64
CA HIS A 9 -58.68 -56.65 -9.05
C HIS A 9 -59.83 -56.43 -8.06
N PRO A 10 -61.06 -56.90 -8.37
CA PRO A 10 -62.15 -56.97 -7.42
C PRO A 10 -62.10 -58.26 -6.58
N ALA A 11 -62.85 -58.18 -5.48
CA ALA A 11 -63.17 -59.16 -4.46
C ALA A 11 -63.13 -60.66 -4.84
N GLN A 12 -62.68 -61.48 -3.89
CA GLN A 12 -63.37 -62.73 -3.59
C GLN A 12 -63.17 -63.20 -2.14
N GLU A 13 -64.32 -63.38 -1.49
CA GLU A 13 -64.55 -64.11 -0.25
C GLU A 13 -64.25 -65.61 -0.36
N THR A 14 -64.36 -66.26 0.82
CA THR A 14 -64.59 -67.69 1.11
C THR A 14 -63.31 -68.51 1.39
N HIS A 15 -63.22 -69.39 2.38
CA HIS A 15 -64.08 -69.81 3.50
C HIS A 15 -63.25 -70.83 4.31
N GLY A 16 -63.40 -70.89 5.63
CA GLY A 16 -62.67 -71.87 6.44
C GLY A 16 -62.85 -71.70 7.96
N ASP A 17 -64.10 -71.84 8.40
CA ASP A 17 -64.55 -72.43 9.67
C ASP A 17 -63.58 -72.49 10.87
N HIS A 18 -63.86 -71.67 11.90
CA HIS A 18 -63.75 -72.09 13.30
C HIS A 18 -64.93 -71.51 14.08
N PRO A 19 -65.87 -72.35 14.55
CA PRO A 19 -66.93 -71.95 15.47
C PRO A 19 -66.43 -72.09 16.90
N GLY A 20 -66.50 -71.02 17.68
CA GLY A 20 -66.18 -71.07 19.10
C GLY A 20 -66.03 -69.70 19.74
N GLU A 21 -67.07 -69.32 20.50
CA GLU A 21 -66.97 -68.66 21.81
C GLU A 21 -66.38 -67.23 21.82
N GLU A 22 -67.24 -66.22 21.82
CA GLU A 22 -67.86 -65.58 23.01
C GLU A 22 -67.16 -64.25 23.34
N LEU A 23 -67.93 -63.17 23.12
CA LEU A 23 -68.00 -61.97 23.97
C LEU A 23 -66.74 -61.08 24.07
N ILE A 24 -66.55 -60.20 23.08
CA ILE A 24 -66.07 -58.84 23.38
C ILE A 24 -67.33 -58.00 23.64
N GLU A 25 -67.80 -58.13 24.87
CA GLU A 25 -68.85 -57.31 25.45
C GLU A 25 -68.37 -55.87 25.62
N ALA A 26 -69.34 -54.96 25.51
CA ALA A 26 -69.19 -53.53 25.38
C ALA A 26 -68.30 -52.86 26.46
N VAL A 27 -67.35 -52.04 26.02
CA VAL A 27 -66.88 -50.90 26.83
C VAL A 27 -67.89 -49.77 26.62
N GLN A 28 -69.01 -49.87 27.32
CA GLN A 28 -69.90 -48.73 27.57
C GLN A 28 -69.32 -47.91 28.73
N HIS A 29 -69.40 -46.58 28.55
CA HIS A 29 -69.40 -45.61 29.63
C HIS A 29 -70.41 -46.01 30.71
N GLU A 30 -69.91 -46.30 31.91
CA GLU A 30 -70.69 -46.23 33.14
C GLU A 30 -70.19 -44.96 33.87
N ASP A 31 -70.94 -43.87 33.73
CA ASP A 31 -70.93 -42.80 34.71
C ASP A 31 -71.45 -43.41 36.01
N ASP A 32 -70.60 -43.56 37.03
CA ASP A 32 -71.02 -44.00 38.36
C ASP A 32 -71.11 -42.79 39.32
N PRO A 33 -72.32 -42.21 39.52
CA PRO A 33 -72.57 -41.15 40.48
C PRO A 33 -72.91 -41.75 41.85
N ALA A 34 -71.92 -42.34 42.52
CA ALA A 34 -72.07 -42.72 43.92
C ALA A 34 -70.76 -42.50 44.68
N ALA A 35 -70.79 -41.51 45.56
CA ALA A 35 -69.87 -41.40 46.67
C ALA A 35 -69.90 -42.72 47.47
N HIS A 36 -68.92 -43.58 47.24
CA HIS A 36 -68.63 -44.70 48.11
C HIS A 36 -67.39 -44.37 48.91
N ASP A 37 -67.61 -44.23 50.22
CA ASP A 37 -66.62 -44.34 51.27
C ASP A 37 -65.93 -45.72 51.20
N VAL A 38 -65.15 -45.95 50.15
CA VAL A 38 -64.21 -47.07 50.08
C VAL A 38 -63.09 -46.76 51.07
N PRO A 39 -62.69 -47.72 51.93
CA PRO A 39 -61.53 -47.50 52.78
C PRO A 39 -60.37 -47.10 51.87
N LEU A 40 -59.71 -45.97 52.17
CA LEU A 40 -58.53 -45.41 51.45
C LEU A 40 -57.41 -46.45 51.16
N LEU A 41 -57.53 -47.67 51.68
CA LEU A 41 -56.57 -48.75 51.56
C LEU A 41 -56.83 -49.70 50.36
N GLU A 42 -58.01 -49.67 49.72
CA GLU A 42 -58.34 -50.55 48.57
C GLU A 42 -58.36 -49.82 47.20
N ASP A 43 -58.22 -48.49 47.16
CA ASP A 43 -58.16 -47.75 45.90
C ASP A 43 -56.79 -47.93 45.21
N THR A 44 -56.80 -48.60 44.06
CA THR A 44 -55.60 -48.81 43.22
C THR A 44 -54.98 -47.49 42.77
N SER A 45 -55.81 -46.45 42.59
CA SER A 45 -55.35 -45.10 42.20
C SER A 45 -54.52 -44.45 43.30
N LEU A 46 -54.84 -44.70 44.58
CA LEU A 46 -54.05 -44.21 45.71
C LEU A 46 -52.70 -44.90 45.78
N TRP A 47 -52.63 -46.21 45.56
CA TRP A 47 -51.35 -46.92 45.51
C TRP A 47 -50.48 -46.49 44.31
N VAL A 48 -51.08 -46.24 43.14
CA VAL A 48 -50.37 -45.67 41.98
C VAL A 48 -49.88 -44.25 42.27
N LEU A 49 -50.68 -43.41 42.94
CA LEU A 49 -50.28 -42.07 43.36
C LEU A 49 -49.11 -42.12 44.37
N VAL A 50 -49.17 -43.01 45.36
CA VAL A 50 -48.09 -43.21 46.34
C VAL A 50 -46.82 -43.71 45.66
N ALA A 51 -46.92 -44.70 44.75
CA ALA A 51 -45.78 -45.18 43.98
C ALA A 51 -45.17 -44.07 43.09
N PHE A 52 -46.02 -43.26 42.44
CA PHE A 52 -45.59 -42.10 41.66
C PHE A 52 -44.87 -41.06 42.54
N LEU A 53 -45.41 -40.74 43.72
CA LEU A 53 -44.79 -39.82 44.67
C LEU A 53 -43.45 -40.36 45.22
N ILE A 54 -43.33 -41.66 45.44
CA ILE A 54 -42.06 -42.30 45.82
C ILE A 54 -41.04 -42.17 44.69
N VAL A 55 -41.41 -42.47 43.43
CA VAL A 55 -40.51 -42.33 42.27
C VAL A 55 -40.10 -40.88 42.06
N VAL A 56 -41.04 -39.93 42.15
CA VAL A 56 -40.74 -38.49 42.05
C VAL A 56 -39.86 -38.05 43.21
N GLY A 57 -40.15 -38.48 44.45
CA GLY A 57 -39.32 -38.20 45.62
C GLY A 57 -37.89 -38.71 45.47
N ILE A 58 -37.71 -39.94 44.98
CA ILE A 58 -36.40 -40.52 44.67
C ILE A 58 -35.72 -39.74 43.53
N ALA A 59 -36.44 -39.35 42.46
CA ALA A 59 -35.87 -38.57 41.36
C ALA A 59 -35.44 -37.16 41.80
N LEU A 60 -36.19 -36.53 42.70
CA LEU A 60 -35.83 -35.24 43.31
C LEU A 60 -34.63 -35.38 44.23
N TYR A 61 -34.58 -36.42 45.08
CA TYR A 61 -33.45 -36.71 45.97
C TYR A 61 -32.18 -37.08 45.19
N ALA A 62 -32.31 -37.87 44.12
CA ALA A 62 -31.22 -38.23 43.21
C ALA A 62 -30.74 -37.06 42.33
N GLY A 63 -31.39 -35.89 42.42
CA GLY A 63 -30.91 -34.66 41.79
C GLY A 63 -31.18 -34.54 40.29
N VAL A 64 -32.08 -35.36 39.73
CA VAL A 64 -32.54 -35.27 38.33
C VAL A 64 -32.89 -33.82 37.90
N PRO A 65 -33.66 -33.02 38.67
CA PRO A 65 -33.96 -31.63 38.27
C PRO A 65 -32.72 -30.73 38.21
N LYS A 66 -31.71 -30.97 39.06
CA LYS A 66 -30.45 -30.20 39.03
C LYS A 66 -29.63 -30.51 37.79
N ILE A 67 -29.59 -31.78 37.35
CA ILE A 67 -28.86 -32.20 36.15
C ILE A 67 -29.49 -31.58 34.91
N VAL A 68 -30.83 -31.64 34.80
CA VAL A 68 -31.58 -31.05 33.67
C VAL A 68 -31.43 -29.53 33.66
N GLY A 69 -31.58 -28.86 34.81
CA GLY A 69 -31.35 -27.42 34.94
C GLY A 69 -29.91 -27.01 34.59
N GLY A 70 -28.92 -27.80 35.01
CA GLY A 70 -27.51 -27.59 34.68
C GLY A 70 -27.21 -27.71 33.18
N MET A 71 -27.86 -28.62 32.47
CA MET A 71 -27.71 -28.76 31.01
C MET A 71 -28.26 -27.54 30.26
N PHE A 72 -29.44 -27.04 30.64
CA PHE A 72 -30.00 -25.82 30.06
C PHE A 72 -29.16 -24.58 30.39
N LYS A 73 -28.67 -24.48 31.62
CA LYS A 73 -27.74 -23.42 32.06
C LYS A 73 -26.47 -23.44 31.21
N LYS A 74 -25.83 -24.60 31.05
CA LYS A 74 -24.62 -24.78 30.23
C LYS A 74 -24.84 -24.39 28.76
N ARG A 75 -25.99 -24.75 28.18
CA ARG A 75 -26.34 -24.30 26.83
C ARG A 75 -26.55 -22.79 26.76
N ALA A 76 -27.31 -22.23 27.69
CA ALA A 76 -27.58 -20.79 27.70
C ALA A 76 -26.30 -19.97 27.89
N ASP A 77 -25.40 -20.42 28.76
CA ASP A 77 -24.13 -19.75 29.01
C ASP A 77 -23.18 -19.89 27.80
N GLY A 78 -23.13 -21.05 27.14
CA GLY A 78 -22.36 -21.22 25.91
C GLY A 78 -22.88 -20.38 24.73
N VAL A 79 -24.19 -20.14 24.64
CA VAL A 79 -24.77 -19.22 23.64
C VAL A 79 -24.44 -17.77 23.98
N ARG A 80 -24.48 -17.39 25.27
CA ARG A 80 -24.07 -16.04 25.70
C ARG A 80 -22.61 -15.79 25.37
N GLU A 81 -21.72 -16.73 25.70
CA GLU A 81 -20.30 -16.63 25.40
C GLU A 81 -20.03 -16.44 23.90
N GLN A 82 -20.68 -17.23 23.03
CA GLN A 82 -20.57 -17.07 21.58
C GLN A 82 -21.09 -15.71 21.08
N LEU A 83 -22.19 -15.20 21.66
CA LEU A 83 -22.73 -13.89 21.30
C LEU A 83 -21.81 -12.75 21.76
N ASP A 84 -21.21 -12.88 22.94
CA ASP A 84 -20.27 -11.90 23.49
C ASP A 84 -18.97 -11.90 22.69
N GLU A 85 -18.45 -13.07 22.32
CA GLU A 85 -17.30 -13.22 21.42
C GLU A 85 -17.58 -12.61 20.04
N ALA A 86 -18.75 -12.92 19.44
CA ALA A 86 -19.14 -12.34 18.16
C ALA A 86 -19.29 -10.81 18.21
N ARG A 87 -19.78 -10.27 19.34
CA ARG A 87 -19.83 -8.81 19.58
C ARG A 87 -18.43 -8.23 19.68
N SER A 88 -17.54 -8.83 20.48
CA SER A 88 -16.14 -8.39 20.61
C SER A 88 -15.44 -8.37 19.26
N LEU A 89 -15.56 -9.46 18.49
CA LEU A 89 -14.94 -9.58 17.18
C LEU A 89 -15.48 -8.53 16.20
N ARG A 90 -16.77 -8.23 16.25
CA ARG A 90 -17.36 -7.16 15.45
C ARG A 90 -16.84 -5.78 15.85
N GLU A 91 -16.72 -5.50 17.14
CA GLU A 91 -16.15 -4.25 17.63
C GLU A 91 -14.68 -4.09 17.22
N GLU A 92 -13.89 -5.16 17.35
CA GLU A 92 -12.49 -5.18 16.91
C GLU A 92 -12.36 -4.94 15.41
N ALA A 93 -13.20 -5.61 14.59
CA ALA A 93 -13.22 -5.40 13.15
C ALA A 93 -13.60 -3.96 12.79
N GLN A 94 -14.56 -3.36 13.50
CA GLN A 94 -14.94 -1.96 13.28
C GLN A 94 -13.82 -0.99 13.68
N ARG A 95 -13.13 -1.24 14.81
CA ARG A 95 -11.96 -0.45 15.23
C ARG A 95 -10.83 -0.56 14.21
N MET A 96 -10.52 -1.78 13.76
CA MET A 96 -9.50 -2.03 12.75
C MET A 96 -9.83 -1.32 11.42
N LEU A 97 -11.09 -1.36 10.98
CA LEU A 97 -11.53 -0.65 9.78
C LEU A 97 -11.35 0.87 9.93
N ALA A 98 -11.76 1.44 11.07
CA ALA A 98 -11.60 2.86 11.34
C ALA A 98 -10.11 3.27 11.34
N ASP A 99 -9.25 2.45 11.96
CA ASP A 99 -7.80 2.67 11.97
C ASP A 99 -7.19 2.58 10.58
N PHE A 100 -7.59 1.60 9.76
CA PHE A 100 -7.14 1.50 8.37
C PHE A 100 -7.56 2.71 7.54
N GLN A 101 -8.81 3.14 7.65
CA GLN A 101 -9.29 4.33 6.94
C GLN A 101 -8.57 5.60 7.39
N LYS A 102 -8.25 5.71 8.69
CA LYS A 102 -7.45 6.81 9.22
C LYS A 102 -6.03 6.78 8.65
N ARG A 103 -5.36 5.63 8.73
CA ARG A 103 -4.00 5.44 8.18
C ARG A 103 -3.95 5.68 6.68
N GLN A 104 -4.99 5.28 5.93
CA GLN A 104 -5.09 5.54 4.51
C GLN A 104 -5.12 7.05 4.22
N ARG A 105 -5.98 7.81 4.91
CA ARG A 105 -6.05 9.27 4.75
C ARG A 105 -4.75 9.96 5.17
N GLU A 106 -4.12 9.50 6.24
CA GLU A 106 -2.83 10.03 6.69
C GLU A 106 -1.73 9.76 5.65
N ALA A 107 -1.68 8.55 5.08
CA ALA A 107 -0.73 8.20 4.03
C ALA A 107 -0.96 8.98 2.73
N GLU A 108 -2.22 9.20 2.34
CA GLU A 108 -2.58 10.05 1.19
C GLU A 108 -2.11 11.49 1.40
N ALA A 109 -2.39 12.08 2.57
CA ALA A 109 -1.95 13.43 2.92
C ALA A 109 -0.42 13.55 3.00
N GLU A 110 0.26 12.54 3.53
CA GLU A 110 1.73 12.49 3.57
C GLU A 110 2.31 12.40 2.16
N ALA A 111 1.74 11.57 1.29
CA ALA A 111 2.16 11.44 -0.10
C ALA A 111 1.98 12.76 -0.88
N GLU A 112 0.84 13.44 -0.71
CA GLU A 112 0.62 14.78 -1.28
C GLU A 112 1.66 15.78 -0.75
N GLY A 113 1.93 15.76 0.55
CA GLY A 113 2.95 16.59 1.19
C GLY A 113 4.36 16.35 0.61
N ILE A 114 4.74 15.09 0.38
CA ILE A 114 6.01 14.70 -0.24
C ILE A 114 6.09 15.25 -1.67
N ILE A 115 5.04 15.08 -2.46
CA ILE A 115 5.00 15.55 -3.85
C ILE A 115 5.13 17.08 -3.90
N ASP A 116 4.43 17.80 -3.04
CA ASP A 116 4.48 19.25 -3.01
C ASP A 116 5.82 19.78 -2.51
N GLN A 117 6.43 19.12 -1.52
CA GLN A 117 7.79 19.42 -1.10
C GLN A 117 8.79 19.18 -2.24
N ALA A 118 8.71 18.03 -2.92
CA ALA A 118 9.58 17.72 -4.04
C ALA A 118 9.44 18.74 -5.19
N LYS A 119 8.22 19.21 -5.49
CA LYS A 119 8.00 20.28 -6.48
C LYS A 119 8.62 21.60 -6.06
N ARG A 120 8.50 22.00 -4.79
CA ARG A 120 9.13 23.21 -4.26
C ARG A 120 10.65 23.12 -4.34
N ASP A 121 11.21 22.00 -3.91
CA ASP A 121 12.66 21.77 -3.93
C ASP A 121 13.20 21.73 -5.36
N ALA A 122 12.49 21.08 -6.28
CA ALA A 122 12.84 21.09 -7.71
C ALA A 122 12.84 22.50 -8.30
N LYS A 123 11.87 23.36 -7.93
CA LYS A 123 11.83 24.75 -8.38
C LYS A 123 13.00 25.57 -7.84
N ILE A 124 13.33 25.40 -6.55
CA ILE A 124 14.46 26.07 -5.91
C ILE A 124 15.78 25.62 -6.57
N MET A 125 15.99 24.30 -6.71
CA MET A 125 17.17 23.75 -7.38
C MET A 125 17.30 24.24 -8.83
N ALA A 126 16.19 24.30 -9.57
CA ALA A 126 16.20 24.82 -10.94
C ALA A 126 16.58 26.30 -11.00
N GLN A 127 16.09 27.11 -10.06
CA GLN A 127 16.43 28.53 -9.97
C GLN A 127 17.91 28.72 -9.60
N GLU A 128 18.40 28.01 -8.59
CA GLU A 128 19.81 28.05 -8.20
C GLU A 128 20.74 27.58 -9.34
N ALA A 129 20.35 26.50 -10.04
CA ALA A 129 21.10 26.00 -11.17
C ALA A 129 21.19 27.05 -12.28
N ARG A 130 20.08 27.72 -12.61
CA ARG A 130 20.09 28.83 -13.59
C ARG A 130 21.02 29.95 -13.16
N THR A 131 20.93 30.44 -11.93
CA THR A 131 21.82 31.48 -11.41
C THR A 131 23.30 31.06 -11.49
N LYS A 132 23.62 29.83 -11.06
CA LYS A 132 24.98 29.29 -11.15
C LYS A 132 25.47 29.17 -12.59
N MET A 133 24.60 28.77 -13.52
CA MET A 133 24.94 28.70 -14.95
C MET A 133 25.18 30.08 -15.54
N ASP A 134 24.35 31.07 -15.25
CA ASP A 134 24.50 32.45 -15.73
C ASP A 134 25.82 33.06 -15.24
N GLU A 135 26.15 32.86 -13.96
CA GLU A 135 27.45 33.27 -13.42
C GLU A 135 28.63 32.57 -14.10
N GLN A 136 28.54 31.26 -14.32
CA GLN A 136 29.58 30.51 -15.01
C GLN A 136 29.76 30.98 -16.46
N LEU A 137 28.65 31.26 -17.16
CA LEU A 137 28.67 31.80 -18.51
C LEU A 137 29.28 33.19 -18.54
N ALA A 138 28.92 34.07 -17.60
CA ALA A 138 29.51 35.40 -17.50
C ALA A 138 31.04 35.34 -17.27
N ARG A 139 31.49 34.49 -16.34
CA ARG A 139 32.93 34.26 -16.09
C ARG A 139 33.65 33.71 -17.32
N ARG A 140 33.04 32.75 -18.02
CA ARG A 140 33.61 32.16 -19.24
C ARG A 140 33.68 33.17 -20.39
N ARG A 141 32.64 33.99 -20.57
CA ARG A 141 32.63 35.08 -21.57
C ARG A 141 33.75 36.07 -21.31
N LYS A 142 33.86 36.58 -20.08
CA LYS A 142 34.95 37.48 -19.69
C LYS A 142 36.33 36.87 -19.95
N ALA A 143 36.54 35.61 -19.56
CA ALA A 143 37.80 34.92 -19.81
C ALA A 143 38.10 34.74 -21.32
N ALA A 144 37.07 34.53 -22.14
CA ALA A 144 37.22 34.45 -23.60
C ALA A 144 37.55 35.83 -24.21
N GLU A 145 36.87 36.89 -23.79
CA GLU A 145 37.14 38.27 -24.20
C GLU A 145 38.57 38.67 -23.84
N GLU A 146 39.03 38.38 -22.62
CA GLU A 146 40.41 38.63 -22.20
C GLU A 146 41.43 37.83 -23.02
N ARG A 147 41.11 36.58 -23.41
CA ARG A 147 41.97 35.78 -24.29
C ARG A 147 42.06 36.38 -25.69
N ILE A 148 40.93 36.83 -26.24
CA ILE A 148 40.87 37.48 -27.56
C ILE A 148 41.70 38.76 -27.52
N ALA A 149 41.48 39.63 -26.53
CA ALA A 149 42.24 40.87 -26.39
C ALA A 149 43.76 40.63 -26.29
N ARG A 150 44.19 39.60 -25.55
CA ARG A 150 45.61 39.21 -25.49
C ARG A 150 46.11 38.69 -26.83
N ALA A 151 45.34 37.88 -27.54
CA ALA A 151 45.71 37.35 -28.84
C ALA A 151 45.81 38.47 -29.89
N GLU A 152 44.91 39.44 -29.88
CA GLU A 152 44.95 40.63 -30.74
C GLU A 152 46.19 41.48 -30.47
N ALA A 153 46.49 41.77 -29.20
CA ALA A 153 47.68 42.52 -28.83
C ALA A 153 48.97 41.80 -29.27
N GLN A 154 49.02 40.48 -29.10
CA GLN A 154 50.13 39.64 -29.55
C GLN A 154 50.27 39.67 -31.07
N ALA A 155 49.18 39.50 -31.82
CA ALA A 155 49.18 39.53 -33.28
C ALA A 155 49.64 40.90 -33.82
N ILE A 156 49.19 42.01 -33.21
CA ILE A 156 49.64 43.36 -33.57
C ILE A 156 51.15 43.50 -33.32
N SER A 157 51.65 43.01 -32.18
CA SER A 157 53.09 43.05 -31.87
C SER A 157 53.91 42.23 -32.88
N GLU A 158 53.45 41.05 -33.25
CA GLU A 158 54.10 40.19 -34.25
C GLU A 158 54.12 40.83 -35.65
N ILE A 159 53.02 41.45 -36.08
CA ILE A 159 52.97 42.17 -37.36
C ILE A 159 53.94 43.36 -37.36
N ARG A 160 53.99 44.13 -36.27
CA ARG A 160 54.93 45.24 -36.13
C ARG A 160 56.38 44.77 -36.19
N GLY A 161 56.71 43.67 -35.49
CA GLY A 161 58.03 43.05 -35.55
C GLY A 161 58.40 42.65 -36.98
N LYS A 162 57.55 41.88 -37.65
CA LYS A 162 57.77 41.44 -39.05
C LYS A 162 57.93 42.62 -40.02
N THR A 163 57.16 43.69 -39.82
CA THR A 163 57.23 44.88 -40.68
C THR A 163 58.52 45.66 -40.43
N ALA A 164 58.96 45.78 -39.18
CA ALA A 164 60.26 46.37 -38.85
C ALA A 164 61.42 45.57 -39.46
N ASP A 165 61.38 44.24 -39.35
CA ASP A 165 62.39 43.35 -39.93
C ASP A 165 62.43 43.48 -41.46
N LEU A 166 61.26 43.52 -42.12
CA LEU A 166 61.16 43.71 -43.57
C LEU A 166 61.67 45.09 -44.00
N ALA A 167 61.34 46.15 -43.25
CA ALA A 167 61.81 47.50 -43.52
C ALA A 167 63.34 47.61 -43.39
N VAL A 168 63.92 47.00 -42.35
CA VAL A 168 65.38 46.94 -42.16
C VAL A 168 66.04 46.13 -43.28
N ALA A 169 65.46 44.99 -43.67
CA ALA A 169 65.98 44.19 -44.78
C ALA A 169 65.94 44.95 -46.12
N ALA A 170 64.84 45.66 -46.41
CA ALA A 170 64.72 46.49 -47.61
C ALA A 170 65.70 47.66 -47.60
N ALA A 171 65.83 48.37 -46.48
CA ALA A 171 66.80 49.45 -46.32
C ALA A 171 68.24 48.96 -46.51
N SER A 172 68.59 47.81 -45.92
CA SER A 172 69.89 47.17 -46.08
C SER A 172 70.18 46.81 -47.54
N SER A 173 69.19 46.27 -48.26
CA SER A 173 69.30 45.98 -49.69
C SER A 173 69.56 47.25 -50.51
N ILE A 174 68.77 48.31 -50.27
CA ILE A 174 68.94 49.60 -51.00
C ILE A 174 70.31 50.21 -50.72
N ILE A 175 70.77 50.18 -49.46
CA ILE A 175 72.11 50.66 -49.09
C ILE A 175 73.18 49.88 -49.85
N LYS A 176 73.07 48.54 -49.89
CA LYS A 176 74.00 47.67 -50.62
C LYS A 176 74.02 47.97 -52.12
N ASP A 177 72.86 48.22 -52.73
CA ASP A 177 72.73 48.52 -54.17
C ASP A 177 73.23 49.93 -54.53
N ARG A 178 73.20 50.87 -53.59
CA ARG A 178 73.65 52.27 -53.78
C ARG A 178 75.07 52.54 -53.26
N MET A 179 75.74 51.53 -52.69
CA MET A 179 77.08 51.69 -52.12
C MET A 179 78.13 51.68 -53.23
N ASP A 180 78.65 52.86 -53.57
CA ASP A 180 79.85 53.02 -54.39
C ASP A 180 81.07 53.38 -53.52
N THR A 181 82.27 53.35 -54.11
CA THR A 181 83.53 53.63 -53.41
C THR A 181 83.55 55.04 -52.79
N SER A 182 82.87 56.02 -53.41
CA SER A 182 82.81 57.41 -52.94
C SER A 182 81.94 57.54 -51.69
N ALA A 183 80.74 56.95 -51.71
CA ALA A 183 79.82 56.91 -50.58
C ALA A 183 80.43 56.17 -49.38
N GLN A 184 81.22 55.13 -49.62
CA GLN A 184 81.89 54.36 -48.56
C GLN A 184 82.99 55.18 -47.87
N SER A 185 83.84 55.90 -48.61
CA SER A 185 84.84 56.82 -48.04
C SER A 185 84.19 57.95 -47.23
N ALA A 186 83.12 58.56 -47.73
CA ALA A 186 82.39 59.61 -47.02
C ALA A 186 81.76 59.14 -45.70
N LEU A 187 81.30 57.88 -45.62
CA LEU A 187 80.79 57.28 -44.38
C LEU A 187 81.90 57.05 -43.35
N ILE A 188 83.10 56.65 -43.79
CA ILE A 188 84.28 56.45 -42.93
C ILE A 188 84.71 57.80 -42.32
N ASP A 189 84.85 58.83 -43.14
CA ASP A 189 85.25 60.17 -42.67
C ASP A 189 84.23 60.73 -41.67
N LYS A 190 82.93 60.52 -41.93
CA LYS A 190 81.85 60.93 -41.02
C LYS A 190 81.86 60.14 -39.70
N ALA A 191 82.14 58.84 -39.74
CA ALA A 191 82.27 58.02 -38.54
C ALA A 191 83.48 58.43 -37.69
N ILE A 192 84.62 58.74 -38.32
CA ILE A 192 85.81 59.27 -37.64
C ILE A 192 85.49 60.61 -36.96
N ALA A 193 84.78 61.51 -37.64
CA ALA A 193 84.35 62.78 -37.08
C ALA A 193 83.36 62.64 -35.90
N ASP A 194 82.42 61.70 -35.98
CA ASP A 194 81.42 61.47 -34.91
C ASP A 194 82.05 60.88 -33.64
N VAL A 195 83.03 59.98 -33.80
CA VAL A 195 83.86 59.49 -32.68
C VAL A 195 84.69 60.62 -32.08
N GLY A 196 85.29 61.47 -32.92
CA GLY A 196 86.02 62.67 -32.46
C GLY A 196 85.16 63.63 -31.64
N ASN A 197 83.88 63.80 -32.00
CA ASN A 197 82.94 64.66 -31.28
C ASN A 197 82.38 64.05 -29.99
N ARG A 198 82.39 62.72 -29.82
CA ARG A 198 81.96 62.05 -28.57
C ARG A 198 83.09 61.86 -27.55
N LEU A 199 84.34 62.05 -27.97
CA LEU A 199 85.54 61.93 -27.13
C LEU A 199 86.12 63.27 -26.66
N ASN A 200 85.55 64.40 -27.12
CA ASN A 200 85.72 65.72 -26.54
C ASN A 200 84.51 66.07 -25.66
#